data_AF-A0A1G2G4B0-F1
#
_entry.id   AF-A0A1G2G4B0-F1
#
_cell.length_a   1.000
_cell.length_b   1.000
_cell.length_c   1.000
_cell.angle_alpha   90.00
_cell.angle_beta   90.00
_cell.angle_gamma   90.00
#
_symmetry.space_group_name_H-M   'P 1'
#
loop_
_entity.id
_entity.type
_entity.pdbx_description
1 polymer ?
#
loop_
_entity_poly.entity_id
_entity_poly.type
_entity_poly.pdbx_seq_one_letter_code
_entity_poly.pdbx_strand_id
1 'polypeptide(L)'
;MEMRDLEHVLHILTLAERSDRIGIVLGPESGDTELLAAHALKERLGEKAFILNAPEHLQDRWTHMFKKERPQKEFALALDTDIHPVDELRYEKEGGKLRIFLSPRGELTKDAFELEHRHVPSDMIIALGFVNETDLTRILETDTPLKNATALINLSRSSIEPLKKDLPLQPNQWDIGAMKLWSRALLRSYVEDGNALFWAFLPKEDFQKTNQSASILPALVADMGAVMALPPLRVILWQDEDSAANTVRVLLTGTDTNTIMKMAQATETPVTNGNLVLSGFTNFSEAEVEIRKLLKDLRHEVR
;
A
#
# COMPACT_ATOMS: atom_id res chain seq x y z
N MET A 1 7.90 17.11 -12.46
CA MET A 1 8.33 17.14 -11.06
C MET A 1 7.83 18.45 -10.50
N GLU A 2 6.81 18.39 -9.66
CA GLU A 2 6.17 19.59 -9.14
C GLU A 2 7.10 20.28 -8.13
N MET A 3 6.92 21.59 -7.91
CA MET A 3 7.77 22.39 -7.02
C MET A 3 7.80 21.84 -5.58
N ARG A 4 6.72 21.15 -5.15
CA ARG A 4 6.60 20.46 -3.86
C ARG A 4 7.48 19.21 -3.76
N ASP A 5 7.69 18.48 -4.85
CA ASP A 5 8.54 17.28 -4.85
C ASP A 5 10.00 17.67 -4.58
N LEU A 6 10.44 18.80 -5.14
CA LEU A 6 11.80 19.30 -4.97
C LEU A 6 12.07 19.76 -3.53
N GLU A 7 11.12 20.46 -2.89
CA GLU A 7 11.22 20.86 -1.48
C GLU A 7 11.30 19.65 -0.55
N HIS A 8 10.52 18.61 -0.84
CA HIS A 8 10.49 17.40 -0.03
C HIS A 8 11.80 16.60 -0.16
N VAL A 9 12.35 16.49 -1.38
CA VAL A 9 13.66 15.88 -1.63
C VAL A 9 14.78 16.67 -0.96
N LEU A 10 14.77 18.00 -1.03
CA LEU A 10 15.73 18.86 -0.34
C LEU A 10 15.66 18.69 1.17
N HIS A 11 14.45 18.56 1.74
CA HIS A 11 14.27 18.32 3.16
C HIS A 11 14.89 16.97 3.59
N ILE A 12 14.62 15.92 2.83
CA ILE A 12 15.19 14.57 3.04
C ILE A 12 16.72 14.59 2.97
N LEU A 13 17.30 15.23 1.96
CA LEU A 13 18.75 15.34 1.82
C LEU A 13 19.36 16.13 2.98
N THR A 14 18.72 17.22 3.39
CA THR A 14 19.16 18.03 4.54
C THR A 14 19.12 17.24 5.85
N LEU A 15 18.09 16.41 6.05
CA LEU A 15 18.00 15.51 7.21
C LEU A 15 19.13 14.49 7.18
N ALA A 16 19.32 13.81 6.05
CA ALA A 16 20.37 12.81 5.91
C ALA A 16 21.76 13.40 6.14
N GLU A 17 22.04 14.62 5.67
CA GLU A 17 23.33 15.32 5.90
C GLU A 17 23.59 15.60 7.38
N ARG A 18 22.56 16.02 8.13
CA ARG A 18 22.67 16.41 9.54
C ARG A 18 22.61 15.24 10.52
N SER A 19 22.16 14.07 10.08
CA SER A 19 22.12 12.87 10.92
C SER A 19 23.52 12.30 11.16
N ASP A 20 23.85 12.06 12.43
CA ASP A 20 25.07 11.35 12.83
C ASP A 20 24.89 9.83 12.72
N ARG A 21 23.64 9.37 12.91
CA ARG A 21 23.27 7.95 12.82
C ARG A 21 21.99 7.77 12.02
N ILE A 22 22.10 7.05 10.90
CA ILE A 22 21.00 6.68 10.02
C ILE A 22 20.75 5.17 10.17
N GLY A 23 19.57 4.80 10.63
CA GLY A 23 19.12 3.42 10.69
C GLY A 23 18.46 3.01 9.38
N ILE A 24 18.80 1.84 8.84
CA ILE A 24 18.06 1.21 7.76
C ILE A 24 17.37 -0.02 8.35
N VAL A 25 16.03 -0.04 8.27
CA VAL A 25 15.19 -1.12 8.80
C VAL A 25 14.50 -1.84 7.67
N LEU A 26 14.45 -3.17 7.78
CA LEU A 26 13.82 -4.09 6.83
C LEU A 26 12.51 -4.61 7.41
N GLY A 27 11.47 -4.69 6.59
CA GLY A 27 10.20 -5.32 6.97
C GLY A 27 10.36 -6.82 7.24
N PRO A 28 9.43 -7.44 7.98
CA PRO A 28 9.54 -8.83 8.43
C PRO A 28 9.57 -9.85 7.27
N GLU A 29 8.95 -9.52 6.14
CA GLU A 29 8.92 -10.36 4.93
C GLU A 29 9.99 -9.95 3.90
N SER A 30 10.96 -9.13 4.28
CA SER A 30 12.02 -8.68 3.37
C SER A 30 12.81 -9.86 2.82
N GLY A 31 13.12 -9.80 1.51
CA GLY A 31 13.93 -10.80 0.83
C GLY A 31 15.27 -10.24 0.38
N ASP A 32 15.85 -10.88 -0.65
CA ASP A 32 17.14 -10.47 -1.21
C ASP A 32 17.11 -9.03 -1.75
N THR A 33 16.01 -8.64 -2.39
CA THR A 33 15.85 -7.31 -3.02
C THR A 33 16.01 -6.20 -2.00
N GLU A 34 15.30 -6.29 -0.88
CA GLU A 34 15.31 -5.28 0.18
C GLU A 34 16.67 -5.24 0.89
N LEU A 35 17.31 -6.40 1.11
CA LEU A 35 18.65 -6.45 1.69
C LEU A 35 19.70 -5.81 0.76
N LEU A 36 19.67 -6.12 -0.54
CA LEU A 36 20.57 -5.52 -1.52
C LEU A 36 20.35 -4.00 -1.65
N ALA A 37 19.10 -3.55 -1.64
CA ALA A 37 18.77 -2.13 -1.61
C ALA A 37 19.30 -1.43 -0.35
N ALA A 38 19.18 -2.07 0.82
CA ALA A 38 19.75 -1.56 2.07
C ALA A 38 21.28 -1.44 2.00
N HIS A 39 21.97 -2.44 1.43
CA HIS A 39 23.42 -2.35 1.24
C HIS A 39 23.82 -1.24 0.25
N ALA A 40 23.10 -1.10 -0.87
CA ALA A 40 23.36 -0.02 -1.82
C ALA A 40 23.14 1.37 -1.19
N LEU A 41 22.09 1.54 -0.38
CA LEU A 41 21.85 2.77 0.36
C LEU A 41 22.94 3.02 1.40
N LYS A 42 23.31 1.99 2.17
CA LYS A 42 24.39 2.09 3.17
C LYS A 42 25.70 2.55 2.51
N GLU A 43 26.07 1.96 1.37
CA GLU A 43 27.29 2.33 0.63
C GLU A 43 27.28 3.80 0.20
N ARG A 44 26.11 4.34 -0.18
CA ARG A 44 25.95 5.75 -0.55
C ARG A 44 25.94 6.71 0.63
N LEU A 45 25.37 6.30 1.76
CA LEU A 45 25.25 7.12 2.96
C LEU A 45 26.52 7.09 3.84
N GLY A 46 27.39 6.09 3.63
CA GLY A 46 28.68 5.95 4.30
C GLY A 46 28.58 5.40 5.73
N GLU A 47 29.61 5.68 6.52
CA GLU A 47 29.82 5.09 7.87
C GLU A 47 28.73 5.44 8.90
N LYS A 48 27.92 6.47 8.66
CA LYS A 48 26.79 6.83 9.53
C LYS A 48 25.55 5.94 9.34
N ALA A 49 25.51 5.13 8.29
CA ALA A 49 24.37 4.28 7.98
C ALA A 49 24.56 2.84 8.47
N PHE A 50 23.54 2.29 9.15
CA PHE A 50 23.57 0.96 9.73
C PHE A 50 22.31 0.19 9.37
N ILE A 51 22.46 -1.03 8.86
CA ILE A 51 21.32 -1.94 8.68
C ILE A 51 21.04 -2.58 10.04
N LEU A 52 19.86 -2.30 10.61
CA LEU A 52 19.57 -2.56 12.01
C LEU A 52 19.10 -4.00 12.28
N ASN A 53 18.22 -4.53 11.43
CA ASN A 53 17.47 -5.75 11.68
C ASN A 53 17.51 -6.76 10.52
N ALA A 54 18.62 -6.79 9.76
CA ALA A 54 18.76 -7.72 8.64
C ALA A 54 18.68 -9.20 9.11
N PRO A 55 17.76 -10.03 8.56
CA PRO A 55 17.66 -11.43 8.94
C PRO A 55 18.95 -12.22 8.71
N GLU A 56 19.39 -13.02 9.68
CA GLU A 56 20.68 -13.72 9.63
C GLU A 56 20.82 -14.63 8.39
N HIS A 57 19.76 -15.38 8.07
CA HIS A 57 19.75 -16.26 6.91
C HIS A 57 19.90 -15.52 5.58
N LEU A 58 19.41 -14.27 5.46
CA LEU A 58 19.64 -13.46 4.27
C LEU A 58 21.06 -12.94 4.23
N GLN A 59 21.56 -12.43 5.35
CA GLN A 59 22.95 -11.99 5.44
C GLN A 59 23.92 -13.12 5.07
N ASP A 60 23.69 -14.34 5.56
CA ASP A 60 24.49 -15.54 5.26
C ASP A 60 24.67 -15.78 3.77
N ARG A 61 23.57 -15.69 3.00
CA ARG A 61 23.60 -15.88 1.54
C ARG A 61 24.49 -14.87 0.83
N TRP A 62 24.60 -13.65 1.37
CA TRP A 62 25.34 -12.54 0.77
C TRP A 62 26.67 -12.23 1.47
N THR A 63 27.11 -13.08 2.41
CA THR A 63 28.38 -12.90 3.16
C THR A 63 29.64 -12.78 2.29
N HIS A 64 29.60 -13.36 1.10
CA HIS A 64 30.70 -13.30 0.14
C HIS A 64 30.82 -11.93 -0.55
N MET A 65 29.76 -11.13 -0.55
CA MET A 65 29.75 -9.76 -1.10
C MET A 65 29.77 -8.70 -0.01
N PHE A 66 29.04 -8.91 1.08
CA PHE A 66 28.88 -7.93 2.15
C PHE A 66 29.27 -8.54 3.50
N LYS A 67 29.88 -7.73 4.37
CA LYS A 67 30.12 -8.13 5.76
C LYS A 67 28.78 -8.25 6.49
N LYS A 68 28.65 -9.26 7.36
CA LYS A 68 27.48 -9.35 8.24
C LYS A 68 27.39 -8.11 9.12
N GLU A 69 26.21 -7.52 9.14
CA GLU A 69 25.88 -6.39 9.99
C GLU A 69 25.46 -6.90 11.37
N ARG A 70 26.18 -6.44 12.39
CA ARG A 70 25.87 -6.68 13.80
C ARG A 70 25.85 -5.35 14.54
N PRO A 71 24.85 -4.50 14.25
CA PRO A 71 24.73 -3.19 14.87
C PRO A 71 24.64 -3.34 16.39
N GLN A 72 25.32 -2.44 17.10
CA GLN A 72 25.34 -2.45 18.56
C GLN A 72 23.93 -2.27 19.12
N LYS A 73 23.56 -3.17 20.04
CA LYS A 73 22.38 -3.03 20.89
C LYS A 73 22.79 -2.47 22.25
N GLU A 74 21.95 -1.60 22.79
CA GLU A 74 21.99 -1.16 24.17
C GLU A 74 21.10 -2.08 25.01
N PHE A 75 21.45 -2.15 26.29
CA PHE A 75 20.70 -2.89 27.29
C PHE A 75 20.01 -1.88 28.19
N ALA A 76 18.69 -1.94 28.25
CA ALA A 76 17.88 -1.05 29.08
C ALA A 76 17.23 -1.83 30.22
N LEU A 77 17.25 -1.24 31.41
CA LEU A 77 16.44 -1.66 32.55
C LEU A 77 15.19 -0.79 32.53
N ALA A 78 14.07 -1.35 32.07
CA ALA A 78 12.80 -0.64 31.93
C ALA A 78 11.94 -0.81 33.19
N LEU A 79 11.19 0.23 33.53
CA LEU A 79 10.24 0.26 34.63
C LEU A 79 9.00 1.03 34.17
N ASP A 80 7.82 0.44 34.32
CA ASP A 80 6.55 1.11 34.06
C ASP A 80 6.25 2.11 35.19
N THR A 81 6.35 3.40 34.88
CA THR A 81 6.15 4.48 35.84
C THR A 81 4.68 4.81 36.11
N ASP A 82 3.75 4.32 35.30
CA ASP A 82 2.32 4.47 35.55
C ASP A 82 1.86 3.48 36.62
N ILE A 83 2.42 2.26 36.61
CA ILE A 83 2.19 1.23 37.62
C ILE A 83 3.06 1.47 38.88
N HIS A 84 4.33 1.82 38.68
CA HIS A 84 5.31 2.04 39.75
C HIS A 84 5.92 3.45 39.68
N PRO A 85 5.23 4.49 40.18
CA PRO A 85 5.71 5.86 40.11
C PRO A 85 7.02 6.06 40.88
N VAL A 86 7.98 6.74 40.23
CA VAL A 86 9.28 7.11 40.80
C VAL A 86 9.41 8.62 40.88
N ASP A 87 9.75 9.14 42.05
CA ASP A 87 9.93 10.58 42.27
C ASP A 87 11.34 11.06 41.91
N GLU A 88 12.35 10.25 42.22
CA GLU A 88 13.75 10.59 41.97
C GLU A 88 14.53 9.40 41.42
N LEU A 89 15.39 9.70 40.45
CA LEU A 89 16.40 8.80 39.90
C LEU A 89 17.78 9.42 40.11
N ARG A 90 18.67 8.68 40.75
CA ARG A 90 20.09 9.04 40.91
C ARG A 90 20.98 7.85 40.62
N TYR A 91 22.19 8.10 40.14
CA TYR A 91 23.18 7.05 39.90
C TYR A 91 24.54 7.42 40.47
N GLU A 92 25.28 6.41 40.90
CA GLU A 92 26.64 6.55 41.42
C GLU A 92 27.55 5.49 40.80
N LYS A 93 28.74 5.91 40.38
CA LYS A 93 29.78 5.02 39.85
C LYS A 93 30.97 5.03 40.81
N GLU A 94 31.06 4.00 41.64
CA GLU A 94 32.11 3.88 42.66
C GLU A 94 32.59 2.43 42.78
N GLY A 95 33.91 2.23 42.88
CA GLY A 95 34.51 0.90 43.04
C GLY A 95 34.22 -0.06 41.87
N GLY A 96 34.10 0.49 40.64
CA GLY A 96 33.79 -0.30 39.45
C GLY A 96 32.32 -0.77 39.34
N LYS A 97 31.45 -0.37 40.28
CA LYS A 97 30.02 -0.69 40.25
C LYS A 97 29.20 0.54 39.87
N LEU A 98 28.23 0.37 38.97
CA LEU A 98 27.16 1.34 38.75
C LEU A 98 26.01 0.99 39.69
N ARG A 99 25.63 1.92 40.55
CA ARG A 99 24.43 1.82 41.40
C ARG A 99 23.40 2.80 40.89
N ILE A 100 22.19 2.32 40.66
CA ILE A 100 21.03 3.13 40.33
C ILE A 100 20.13 3.11 41.56
N PHE A 101 19.75 4.29 42.05
CA PHE A 101 18.80 4.43 43.15
C PHE A 101 17.54 5.08 42.61
N LEU A 102 16.42 4.48 42.94
CA LEU A 102 15.09 4.96 42.61
C LEU A 102 14.36 5.24 43.93
N SER A 103 13.68 6.37 44.01
CA SER A 103 12.81 6.73 45.13
C SER A 103 11.35 6.51 44.71
N PRO A 104 10.79 5.30 44.87
CA PRO A 104 9.42 5.00 44.46
C PRO A 104 8.40 5.53 45.49
N ARG A 105 7.17 5.82 45.03
CA ARG A 105 6.03 6.16 45.91
C ARG A 105 5.40 4.94 46.61
N GLY A 106 5.80 3.74 46.22
CA GLY A 106 5.29 2.47 46.74
C GLY A 106 6.37 1.38 46.77
N GLU A 107 5.98 0.16 47.15
CA GLU A 107 6.90 -0.97 47.14
C GLU A 107 7.34 -1.30 45.71
N LEU A 108 8.66 -1.40 45.51
CA LEU A 108 9.27 -1.72 44.22
C LEU A 108 10.08 -3.00 44.38
N THR A 109 9.62 -4.07 43.73
CA THR A 109 10.27 -5.38 43.75
C THR A 109 11.07 -5.60 42.48
N LYS A 110 11.92 -6.63 42.48
CA LYS A 110 12.75 -6.98 41.31
C LYS A 110 11.90 -7.29 40.06
N ASP A 111 10.73 -7.86 40.25
CA ASP A 111 9.86 -8.30 39.16
C ASP A 111 9.16 -7.14 38.44
N ALA A 112 9.24 -5.92 38.99
CA ALA A 112 8.74 -4.71 38.35
C ALA A 112 9.63 -4.21 37.20
N PHE A 113 10.84 -4.77 37.05
CA PHE A 113 11.80 -4.34 36.04
C PHE A 113 11.88 -5.32 34.88
N GLU A 114 11.92 -4.78 33.67
CA GLU A 114 12.12 -5.54 32.44
C GLU A 114 13.50 -5.26 31.86
N LEU A 115 14.11 -6.29 31.27
CA LEU A 115 15.39 -6.18 30.58
C LEU A 115 15.15 -6.15 29.08
N GLU A 116 15.46 -5.02 28.47
CA GLU A 116 15.21 -4.80 27.04
C GLU A 116 16.53 -4.68 26.28
N HIS A 117 16.52 -5.18 25.04
CA HIS A 117 17.66 -5.07 24.12
C HIS A 117 17.25 -4.29 22.88
N ARG A 118 17.63 -3.02 22.83
CA ARG A 118 17.23 -2.11 21.74
C ARG A 118 18.45 -1.65 20.95
N HIS A 119 18.26 -1.23 19.71
CA HIS A 119 19.33 -0.55 18.98
C HIS A 119 19.53 0.87 19.53
N VAL A 120 20.78 1.35 19.47
CA VAL A 120 21.08 2.76 19.77
C VAL A 120 20.16 3.66 18.93
N PRO A 121 19.44 4.63 19.54
CA PRO A 121 18.49 5.47 18.83
C PRO A 121 19.12 6.18 17.61
N SER A 122 18.45 6.09 16.47
CA SER A 122 18.91 6.73 15.24
C SER A 122 18.35 8.15 15.13
N ASP A 123 19.09 9.06 14.49
CA ASP A 123 18.62 10.41 14.20
C ASP A 123 17.61 10.41 13.05
N MET A 124 17.75 9.41 12.16
CA MET A 124 16.91 9.18 11.00
C MET A 124 16.77 7.68 10.75
N ILE A 125 15.60 7.25 10.28
CA ILE A 125 15.35 5.87 9.85
C ILE A 125 14.86 5.84 8.40
N ILE A 126 15.41 4.92 7.62
CA ILE A 126 14.92 4.54 6.29
C ILE A 126 14.33 3.14 6.40
N ALA A 127 13.02 3.01 6.18
CA ALA A 127 12.30 1.75 6.23
C ALA A 127 12.08 1.19 4.82
N LEU A 128 12.43 -0.09 4.62
CA LEU A 128 12.30 -0.81 3.36
C LEU A 128 11.45 -2.07 3.56
N GLY A 129 10.57 -2.39 2.61
CA GLY A 129 9.91 -3.70 2.55
C GLY A 129 8.83 -3.97 3.59
N PHE A 130 8.29 -2.94 4.27
CA PHE A 130 7.14 -3.10 5.17
C PHE A 130 5.83 -3.19 4.37
N VAL A 131 5.07 -4.26 4.60
CA VAL A 131 3.76 -4.46 3.94
C VAL A 131 2.68 -3.56 4.54
N ASN A 132 2.79 -3.25 5.84
CA ASN A 132 1.84 -2.46 6.60
C ASN A 132 2.55 -1.52 7.61
N GLU A 133 1.87 -0.44 8.01
CA GLU A 133 2.39 0.53 8.98
C GLU A 133 2.51 -0.07 10.39
N THR A 134 1.64 -1.01 10.77
CA THR A 134 1.62 -1.62 12.10
C THR A 134 2.96 -2.30 12.44
N ASP A 135 3.56 -3.00 11.49
CA ASP A 135 4.84 -3.66 11.67
C ASP A 135 5.99 -2.64 11.78
N LEU A 136 5.90 -1.53 11.04
CA LEU A 136 6.87 -0.45 11.15
C LEU A 136 6.79 0.23 12.52
N THR A 137 5.58 0.59 12.96
CA THR A 137 5.34 1.17 14.29
C THR A 137 5.85 0.25 15.39
N ARG A 138 5.54 -1.05 15.31
CA ARG A 138 6.05 -2.04 16.28
C ARG A 138 7.59 -2.01 16.34
N ILE A 139 8.27 -2.08 15.20
CA ILE A 139 9.74 -2.09 15.15
C ILE A 139 10.35 -0.79 15.68
N LEU A 140 9.71 0.36 15.45
CA LEU A 140 10.16 1.65 15.98
C LEU A 140 9.98 1.75 17.50
N GLU A 141 8.90 1.19 18.05
CA GLU A 141 8.60 1.21 19.48
C GLU A 141 9.42 0.19 20.28
N THR A 142 9.67 -1.01 19.72
CA THR A 142 10.30 -2.12 20.45
C THR A 142 11.79 -2.23 20.22
N ASP A 143 12.26 -2.10 18.98
CA ASP A 143 13.62 -2.51 18.60
C ASP A 143 14.51 -1.34 18.20
N THR A 144 13.97 -0.36 17.48
CA THR A 144 14.74 0.69 16.79
C THR A 144 14.20 2.08 17.10
N PRO A 145 14.41 2.57 18.33
CA PRO A 145 13.91 3.88 18.72
C PRO A 145 14.43 4.98 17.79
N LEU A 146 13.51 5.86 17.39
CA LEU A 146 13.78 7.02 16.56
C LEU A 146 13.77 8.28 17.43
N LYS A 147 14.83 9.10 17.36
CA LYS A 147 14.90 10.32 18.16
C LYS A 147 13.89 11.39 17.73
N ASN A 148 13.56 11.43 16.43
CA ASN A 148 12.64 12.39 15.84
C ASN A 148 11.72 11.71 14.83
N ALA A 149 10.43 11.65 15.14
CA ALA A 149 9.41 11.02 14.30
C ALA A 149 9.35 11.58 12.87
N THR A 150 9.76 12.85 12.64
CA THR A 150 9.77 13.44 11.28
C THR A 150 10.95 12.99 10.42
N ALA A 151 11.92 12.26 11.00
CA ALA A 151 13.09 11.74 10.30
C ALA A 151 12.90 10.27 9.87
N LEU A 152 11.67 9.88 9.52
CA LEU A 152 11.34 8.57 8.98
C LEU A 152 11.07 8.66 7.48
N ILE A 153 11.85 7.94 6.68
CA ILE A 153 11.56 7.73 5.26
C ILE A 153 11.09 6.30 5.08
N ASN A 154 9.80 6.15 4.78
CA ASN A 154 9.24 4.85 4.45
C ASN A 154 9.27 4.64 2.93
N LEU A 155 10.25 3.86 2.44
CA LEU A 155 10.37 3.44 1.03
C LEU A 155 9.79 2.04 0.81
N SER A 156 8.95 1.58 1.74
CA SER A 156 8.27 0.31 1.55
C SER A 156 7.33 0.41 0.37
N ARG A 157 7.10 -0.73 -0.29
CA ARG A 157 6.00 -0.82 -1.23
C ARG A 157 4.77 -0.44 -0.42
N SER A 158 4.23 0.75 -0.66
CA SER A 158 2.84 0.98 -0.43
C SER A 158 2.15 -0.18 -1.15
N SER A 159 1.69 -1.19 -0.39
CA SER A 159 0.32 -1.66 -0.58
C SER A 159 -0.42 -0.38 -0.92
N ILE A 160 -0.83 -0.27 -2.20
CA ILE A 160 -1.59 0.84 -2.77
C ILE A 160 -2.25 1.57 -1.62
N GLU A 161 -1.87 2.85 -1.38
CA GLU A 161 -2.45 3.67 -0.31
C GLU A 161 -3.89 3.22 -0.10
N PRO A 162 -4.35 2.86 1.10
CA PRO A 162 -5.78 2.61 1.27
C PRO A 162 -6.44 3.90 0.80
N LEU A 163 -7.08 3.82 -0.38
CA LEU A 163 -7.77 4.93 -0.99
C LEU A 163 -8.63 5.50 0.11
N LYS A 164 -8.37 6.77 0.44
CA LYS A 164 -9.23 7.65 1.23
C LYS A 164 -10.06 6.89 2.27
N LYS A 165 -9.61 6.96 3.53
CA LYS A 165 -10.29 6.51 4.77
C LYS A 165 -11.77 6.92 4.93
N ASP A 166 -12.39 7.58 3.96
CA ASP A 166 -13.79 8.01 3.94
C ASP A 166 -14.66 7.29 2.90
N LEU A 167 -14.12 6.35 2.09
CA LEU A 167 -14.97 5.41 1.37
C LEU A 167 -14.99 4.08 2.15
N PRO A 168 -16.17 3.59 2.59
CA PRO A 168 -16.28 2.23 3.08
C PRO A 168 -16.04 1.29 1.90
N LEU A 169 -14.79 0.88 1.69
CA LEU A 169 -14.50 -0.41 1.06
C LEU A 169 -15.04 -1.44 2.05
N GLN A 170 -16.32 -1.77 1.94
CA GLN A 170 -16.79 -3.05 2.45
C GLN A 170 -15.97 -4.08 1.67
N PRO A 171 -15.10 -4.87 2.31
CA PRO A 171 -14.42 -5.92 1.59
C PRO A 171 -15.51 -6.89 1.16
N ASN A 172 -15.97 -6.78 -0.09
CA ASN A 172 -16.44 -7.97 -0.76
C ASN A 172 -15.26 -8.91 -0.65
N GLN A 173 -15.38 -9.95 0.19
CA GLN A 173 -14.37 -10.99 0.28
C GLN A 173 -14.39 -11.70 -1.06
N TRP A 174 -13.62 -11.17 -2.01
CA TRP A 174 -13.52 -11.73 -3.34
C TRP A 174 -12.92 -13.13 -3.19
N ASP A 175 -13.70 -14.13 -3.55
CA ASP A 175 -13.20 -15.48 -3.62
C ASP A 175 -12.19 -15.60 -4.78
N ILE A 176 -11.56 -16.77 -4.88
CA ILE A 176 -10.59 -17.05 -5.94
C ILE A 176 -11.22 -16.98 -7.35
N GLY A 177 -12.54 -17.18 -7.45
CA GLY A 177 -13.29 -17.08 -8.71
C GLY A 177 -13.38 -15.63 -9.17
N ALA A 178 -13.80 -14.72 -8.30
CA ALA A 178 -13.84 -13.27 -8.53
C ALA A 178 -12.46 -12.72 -8.93
N MET A 179 -11.39 -13.15 -8.23
CA MET A 179 -10.01 -12.77 -8.58
C MET A 179 -9.58 -13.29 -9.96
N LYS A 180 -9.97 -14.51 -10.32
CA LYS A 180 -9.75 -15.06 -11.67
C LYS A 180 -10.55 -14.29 -12.72
N LEU A 181 -11.77 -13.87 -12.42
CA LEU A 181 -12.58 -13.06 -13.36
C LEU A 181 -11.97 -11.68 -13.56
N TRP A 182 -11.52 -11.03 -12.48
CA TRP A 182 -10.78 -9.77 -12.53
C TRP A 182 -9.56 -9.89 -13.45
N SER A 183 -8.68 -10.87 -13.21
CA SER A 183 -7.48 -11.05 -14.05
C SER A 183 -7.81 -11.31 -15.52
N ARG A 184 -8.90 -12.02 -15.82
CA ARG A 184 -9.41 -12.21 -17.20
C ARG A 184 -9.92 -10.91 -17.82
N ALA A 185 -10.60 -10.07 -17.05
CA ALA A 185 -11.05 -8.76 -17.49
C ALA A 185 -9.85 -7.86 -17.83
N LEU A 186 -8.81 -7.87 -16.99
CA LEU A 186 -7.57 -7.12 -17.25
C LEU A 186 -6.80 -7.64 -18.47
N LEU A 187 -6.74 -8.96 -18.66
CA LEU A 187 -6.06 -9.52 -19.83
C LEU A 187 -6.74 -9.14 -21.15
N ARG A 188 -8.04 -8.87 -21.10
CA ARG A 188 -8.87 -8.47 -22.26
C ARG A 188 -9.32 -7.03 -22.17
N SER A 189 -8.53 -6.19 -21.51
CA SER A 189 -8.78 -4.76 -21.46
C SER A 189 -7.78 -3.97 -22.30
N TYR A 190 -8.18 -2.78 -22.68
CA TYR A 190 -7.29 -1.76 -23.19
C TYR A 190 -7.79 -0.38 -22.77
N VAL A 191 -6.88 0.59 -22.79
CA VAL A 191 -7.20 2.00 -22.55
C VAL A 191 -7.09 2.72 -23.88
N GLU A 192 -8.10 3.53 -24.21
CA GLU A 192 -8.09 4.33 -25.44
C GLU A 192 -7.17 5.55 -25.30
N ASP A 193 -6.53 5.94 -26.42
CA ASP A 193 -5.58 7.04 -26.48
C ASP A 193 -6.13 8.34 -25.84
N GLY A 194 -5.34 8.94 -24.96
CA GLY A 194 -5.76 10.10 -24.15
C GLY A 194 -6.29 9.76 -22.76
N ASN A 195 -6.14 8.51 -22.29
CA ASN A 195 -6.44 8.05 -20.92
C ASN A 195 -7.88 8.28 -20.42
N ALA A 196 -8.84 8.49 -21.32
CA ALA A 196 -10.20 8.86 -20.95
C ALA A 196 -11.15 7.66 -20.80
N LEU A 197 -10.82 6.50 -21.40
CA LEU A 197 -11.75 5.39 -21.52
C LEU A 197 -11.06 4.04 -21.34
N PHE A 198 -11.60 3.22 -20.44
CA PHE A 198 -11.20 1.83 -20.23
C PHE A 198 -12.23 0.89 -20.86
N TRP A 199 -11.77 -0.10 -21.60
CA TRP A 199 -12.60 -1.15 -22.20
C TRP A 199 -12.22 -2.50 -21.63
N ALA A 200 -13.18 -3.39 -21.37
CA ALA A 200 -12.92 -4.80 -21.13
C ALA A 200 -13.98 -5.69 -21.78
N PHE A 201 -13.57 -6.87 -22.26
CA PHE A 201 -14.42 -7.80 -23.00
C PHE A 201 -14.41 -9.16 -22.32
N LEU A 202 -15.57 -9.62 -21.86
CA LEU A 202 -15.75 -10.84 -21.09
C LEU A 202 -16.68 -11.83 -21.82
N PRO A 203 -16.12 -12.79 -22.58
CA PRO A 203 -16.89 -13.91 -23.13
C PRO A 203 -17.57 -14.72 -22.02
N LYS A 204 -18.65 -15.42 -22.36
CA LYS A 204 -19.41 -16.24 -21.39
C LYS A 204 -18.53 -17.30 -20.71
N GLU A 205 -17.50 -17.79 -21.40
CA GLU A 205 -16.60 -18.82 -20.86
C GLU A 205 -15.79 -18.30 -19.66
N ASP A 206 -15.60 -16.99 -19.52
CA ASP A 206 -14.88 -16.43 -18.37
C ASP A 206 -15.71 -16.55 -17.08
N PHE A 207 -17.01 -16.30 -17.14
CA PHE A 207 -17.93 -16.49 -16.02
C PHE A 207 -18.03 -17.98 -15.64
N GLN A 208 -18.24 -18.85 -16.63
CA GLN A 208 -18.28 -20.31 -16.43
C GLN A 208 -17.00 -20.87 -15.80
N LYS A 209 -15.81 -20.45 -16.28
CA LYS A 209 -14.52 -20.93 -15.75
C LYS A 209 -14.19 -20.40 -14.36
N THR A 210 -14.88 -19.35 -13.93
CA THR A 210 -14.66 -18.71 -12.63
C THR A 210 -15.78 -18.99 -11.63
N ASN A 211 -16.85 -19.64 -12.08
CA ASN A 211 -18.07 -19.88 -11.30
C ASN A 211 -18.62 -18.58 -10.70
N GLN A 212 -18.65 -17.52 -11.51
CA GLN A 212 -19.15 -16.19 -11.16
C GLN A 212 -20.30 -15.81 -12.09
N SER A 213 -21.16 -14.91 -11.66
CA SER A 213 -22.24 -14.36 -12.49
C SER A 213 -22.02 -12.89 -12.81
N ALA A 214 -22.71 -12.37 -13.83
CA ALA A 214 -22.57 -10.97 -14.26
C ALA A 214 -22.96 -9.92 -13.18
N SER A 215 -23.68 -10.31 -12.13
CA SER A 215 -24.06 -9.39 -11.05
C SER A 215 -22.86 -8.88 -10.25
N ILE A 216 -21.71 -9.57 -10.32
CA ILE A 216 -20.47 -9.16 -9.66
C ILE A 216 -19.80 -7.95 -10.32
N LEU A 217 -20.06 -7.71 -11.61
CA LEU A 217 -19.30 -6.76 -12.43
C LEU A 217 -19.27 -5.33 -11.89
N PRO A 218 -20.39 -4.72 -11.44
CA PRO A 218 -20.33 -3.35 -10.93
C PRO A 218 -19.40 -3.19 -9.73
N ALA A 219 -19.48 -4.11 -8.78
CA ALA A 219 -18.64 -4.09 -7.60
C ALA A 219 -17.18 -4.46 -7.93
N LEU A 220 -16.97 -5.43 -8.81
CA LEU A 220 -15.64 -5.82 -9.28
C LEU A 220 -14.92 -4.63 -9.94
N VAL A 221 -15.59 -3.88 -10.81
CA VAL A 221 -15.00 -2.76 -11.54
C VAL A 221 -14.82 -1.52 -10.67
N ALA A 222 -15.68 -1.34 -9.66
CA ALA A 222 -15.49 -0.32 -8.63
C ALA A 222 -14.19 -0.59 -7.86
N ASP A 223 -14.00 -1.81 -7.38
CA ASP A 223 -12.81 -2.24 -6.65
C ASP A 223 -11.55 -2.23 -7.53
N MET A 224 -11.69 -2.60 -8.80
CA MET A 224 -10.62 -2.40 -9.80
C MET A 224 -10.14 -0.96 -9.82
N GLY A 225 -11.06 -0.01 -9.94
CA GLY A 225 -10.70 1.41 -9.97
C GLY A 225 -10.25 1.98 -8.63
N ALA A 226 -10.46 1.27 -7.52
CA ALA A 226 -9.80 1.61 -6.27
C ALA A 226 -8.35 1.12 -6.32
N VAL A 227 -8.11 -0.14 -6.64
CA VAL A 227 -6.76 -0.75 -6.62
C VAL A 227 -5.83 -0.16 -7.69
N MET A 228 -6.35 0.30 -8.83
CA MET A 228 -5.55 0.88 -9.90
C MET A 228 -6.17 2.17 -10.45
N ALA A 229 -5.33 3.06 -10.95
CA ALA A 229 -5.72 4.33 -11.57
C ALA A 229 -6.41 4.11 -12.94
N LEU A 230 -7.63 3.58 -12.93
CA LEU A 230 -8.44 3.41 -14.13
C LEU A 230 -9.00 4.77 -14.60
N PRO A 231 -9.16 4.94 -15.92
CA PRO A 231 -9.86 6.08 -16.51
C PRO A 231 -11.21 6.41 -15.85
N PRO A 232 -11.64 7.69 -15.91
CA PRO A 232 -12.91 8.14 -15.33
C PRO A 232 -14.14 7.44 -15.89
N LEU A 233 -14.08 6.97 -17.13
CA LEU A 233 -15.14 6.22 -17.78
C LEU A 233 -14.66 4.80 -18.12
N ARG A 234 -15.48 3.82 -17.78
CA ARG A 234 -15.17 2.39 -17.89
C ARG A 234 -16.33 1.70 -18.57
N VAL A 235 -16.02 0.90 -19.58
CA VAL A 235 -16.99 0.18 -20.40
C VAL A 235 -16.64 -1.30 -20.38
N ILE A 236 -17.53 -2.11 -19.81
CA ILE A 236 -17.36 -3.55 -19.71
C ILE A 236 -18.41 -4.21 -20.56
N LEU A 237 -17.96 -5.01 -21.54
CA LEU A 237 -18.83 -5.77 -22.39
C LEU A 237 -18.78 -7.22 -21.94
N TRP A 238 -19.93 -7.87 -21.82
CA TRP A 238 -19.98 -9.29 -21.51
C TRP A 238 -21.07 -10.02 -22.28
N GLN A 239 -20.87 -11.32 -22.50
CA GLN A 239 -21.93 -12.19 -23.03
C GLN A 239 -22.79 -12.70 -21.89
N ASP A 240 -24.11 -12.57 -22.05
CA ASP A 240 -25.08 -13.03 -21.06
C ASP A 240 -25.10 -14.57 -20.98
N GLU A 241 -24.98 -15.14 -19.78
CA GLU A 241 -24.98 -16.59 -19.54
C GLU A 241 -26.35 -17.21 -19.80
N ASP A 242 -27.42 -16.45 -19.55
CA ASP A 242 -28.80 -16.92 -19.61
C ASP A 242 -29.42 -16.75 -21.01
N SER A 243 -28.70 -16.12 -21.94
CA SER A 243 -29.19 -15.86 -23.29
C SER A 243 -28.77 -16.97 -24.26
N ALA A 244 -29.75 -17.71 -24.78
CA ALA A 244 -29.53 -18.71 -25.83
C ALA A 244 -28.89 -18.13 -27.11
N ALA A 245 -29.00 -16.82 -27.31
CA ALA A 245 -28.44 -16.10 -28.45
C ALA A 245 -27.02 -15.52 -28.22
N ASN A 246 -26.38 -15.78 -27.07
CA ASN A 246 -25.09 -15.19 -26.67
C ASN A 246 -25.06 -13.66 -26.81
N THR A 247 -26.17 -13.00 -26.49
CA THR A 247 -26.28 -11.54 -26.59
C THR A 247 -25.27 -10.85 -25.70
N VAL A 248 -24.67 -9.78 -26.20
CA VAL A 248 -23.73 -8.95 -25.46
C VAL A 248 -24.49 -7.86 -24.71
N ARG A 249 -24.03 -7.59 -23.50
CA ARG A 249 -24.48 -6.50 -22.64
C ARG A 249 -23.30 -5.59 -22.35
N VAL A 250 -23.61 -4.34 -22.03
CA VAL A 250 -22.62 -3.30 -21.78
C VAL A 250 -22.89 -2.68 -20.43
N LEU A 251 -21.85 -2.54 -19.61
CA LEU A 251 -21.87 -1.86 -18.33
C LEU A 251 -21.01 -0.62 -18.49
N LEU A 252 -21.62 0.54 -18.29
CA LEU A 252 -20.92 1.80 -18.16
C LEU A 252 -20.91 2.23 -16.71
N THR A 253 -19.71 2.53 -16.23
CA THR A 253 -19.44 2.91 -14.84
C THR A 253 -18.22 3.81 -14.75
N GLY A 254 -18.03 4.47 -13.61
CA GLY A 254 -16.87 5.31 -13.35
C GLY A 254 -17.21 6.60 -12.61
N THR A 255 -16.27 7.54 -12.61
CA THR A 255 -16.40 8.84 -11.93
C THR A 255 -16.99 9.93 -12.81
N ASP A 256 -17.03 9.74 -14.13
CA ASP A 256 -17.70 10.66 -15.07
C ASP A 256 -19.22 10.41 -15.11
N THR A 257 -19.89 10.82 -14.04
CA THR A 257 -21.35 10.67 -13.88
C THR A 257 -22.13 11.45 -14.92
N ASN A 258 -21.60 12.57 -15.43
CA ASN A 258 -22.27 13.39 -16.43
C ASN A 258 -22.40 12.64 -17.76
N THR A 259 -21.32 12.03 -18.25
CA THR A 259 -21.36 11.23 -19.48
C THR A 259 -22.31 10.03 -19.35
N ILE A 260 -22.30 9.35 -18.19
CA ILE A 260 -23.19 8.21 -17.91
C ILE A 260 -24.66 8.66 -17.94
N MET A 261 -25.00 9.78 -17.31
CA MET A 261 -26.37 10.30 -17.28
C MET A 261 -26.85 10.77 -18.66
N LYS A 262 -25.98 11.40 -19.46
CA LYS A 262 -26.32 11.76 -20.84
C LYS A 262 -26.57 10.54 -21.71
N MET A 263 -25.74 9.49 -21.57
CA MET A 263 -25.96 8.23 -22.26
C MET A 263 -27.27 7.57 -21.85
N ALA A 264 -27.59 7.54 -20.55
CA ALA A 264 -28.83 7.01 -20.03
C ALA A 264 -30.08 7.70 -20.62
N GLN A 265 -30.01 9.02 -20.81
CA GLN A 265 -31.06 9.78 -21.49
C GLN A 265 -31.15 9.42 -22.98
N ALA A 266 -30.02 9.35 -23.68
CA ALA A 266 -29.99 9.02 -25.11
C ALA A 266 -30.48 7.59 -25.42
N THR A 267 -30.28 6.65 -24.51
CA THR A 267 -30.69 5.24 -24.67
C THR A 267 -32.00 4.90 -23.94
N GLU A 268 -32.69 5.89 -23.37
CA GLU A 268 -33.91 5.71 -22.57
C GLU A 268 -33.79 4.62 -21.49
N THR A 269 -32.59 4.45 -20.94
CA THR A 269 -32.27 3.36 -20.00
C THR A 269 -31.89 3.95 -18.64
N PRO A 270 -32.51 3.52 -17.53
CA PRO A 270 -32.25 4.10 -16.22
C PRO A 270 -30.86 3.74 -15.68
N VAL A 271 -30.23 4.70 -14.99
CA VAL A 271 -29.00 4.48 -14.21
C VAL A 271 -29.37 3.89 -12.84
N THR A 272 -28.72 2.81 -12.44
CA THR A 272 -28.90 2.18 -11.12
C THR A 272 -27.57 2.19 -10.38
N ASN A 273 -27.52 2.80 -9.19
CA ASN A 273 -26.30 2.91 -8.37
C ASN A 273 -25.08 3.47 -9.13
N GLY A 274 -25.29 4.48 -10.00
CA GLY A 274 -24.24 5.07 -10.81
C GLY A 274 -23.79 4.22 -12.01
N ASN A 275 -24.45 3.10 -12.27
CA ASN A 275 -24.15 2.20 -13.39
C ASN A 275 -25.26 2.23 -14.43
N LEU A 276 -24.89 2.23 -15.71
CA LEU A 276 -25.80 2.10 -16.84
C LEU A 276 -25.56 0.74 -17.49
N VAL A 277 -26.61 -0.08 -17.64
CA VAL A 277 -26.53 -1.39 -18.28
C VAL A 277 -27.37 -1.40 -19.54
N LEU A 278 -26.72 -1.60 -20.69
CA LEU A 278 -27.35 -1.71 -22.00
C LEU A 278 -27.37 -3.17 -22.45
N SER A 279 -28.39 -3.55 -23.21
CA SER A 279 -28.56 -4.90 -23.75
C SER A 279 -29.04 -4.83 -25.20
N GLY A 280 -29.05 -5.99 -25.87
CA GLY A 280 -29.58 -6.12 -27.23
C GLY A 280 -28.54 -6.20 -28.34
N PHE A 281 -27.26 -6.32 -28.00
CA PHE A 281 -26.19 -6.46 -29.00
C PHE A 281 -25.95 -7.92 -29.37
N THR A 282 -25.68 -8.20 -30.64
CA THR A 282 -25.46 -9.58 -31.13
C THR A 282 -24.02 -10.04 -30.90
N ASN A 283 -23.05 -9.13 -30.90
CA ASN A 283 -21.64 -9.43 -30.72
C ASN A 283 -20.86 -8.23 -30.14
N PHE A 284 -19.61 -8.49 -29.72
CA PHE A 284 -18.76 -7.49 -29.08
C PHE A 284 -18.43 -6.31 -29.99
N SER A 285 -18.19 -6.55 -31.27
CA SER A 285 -17.85 -5.50 -32.24
C SER A 285 -19.01 -4.55 -32.48
N GLU A 286 -20.23 -5.06 -32.61
CA GLU A 286 -21.45 -4.25 -32.71
C GLU A 286 -21.64 -3.37 -31.48
N ALA A 287 -21.58 -3.99 -30.29
CA ALA A 287 -21.69 -3.26 -29.02
C ALA A 287 -20.63 -2.16 -28.90
N GLU A 288 -19.38 -2.47 -29.20
CA GLU A 288 -18.30 -1.47 -29.14
C GLU A 288 -18.55 -0.30 -30.09
N VAL A 289 -18.90 -0.57 -31.36
CA VAL A 289 -19.14 0.47 -32.37
C VAL A 289 -20.29 1.39 -31.97
N GLU A 290 -21.41 0.84 -31.49
CA GLU A 290 -22.56 1.63 -31.06
C GLU A 290 -22.22 2.50 -29.85
N ILE A 291 -21.51 1.96 -28.86
CA ILE A 291 -21.08 2.74 -27.68
C ILE A 291 -20.12 3.86 -28.08
N ARG A 292 -19.17 3.59 -28.99
CA ARG A 292 -18.27 4.61 -29.53
C ARG A 292 -19.01 5.73 -30.24
N LYS A 293 -20.03 5.39 -31.03
CA LYS A 293 -20.87 6.36 -31.73
C LYS A 293 -21.60 7.27 -30.74
N LEU A 294 -22.26 6.69 -29.74
CA LEU A 294 -22.94 7.45 -28.68
C LEU A 294 -21.97 8.38 -27.93
N LEU A 295 -20.79 7.90 -27.56
CA LEU A 295 -19.78 8.71 -26.88
C LEU A 295 -19.25 9.85 -27.76
N LYS A 296 -19.13 9.64 -29.08
CA LYS A 296 -18.69 10.66 -30.02
C LYS A 296 -19.73 11.77 -30.16
N ASP A 297 -21.00 11.42 -30.29
CA ASP A 297 -22.11 12.36 -30.44
C ASP A 297 -22.21 13.27 -29.20
N LEU A 298 -22.10 12.69 -28.00
CA LEU A 298 -22.10 13.43 -26.74
C LEU A 298 -20.92 14.38 -26.54
N ARG A 299 -19.75 14.08 -27.13
CA ARG A 299 -18.58 14.97 -27.11
C ARG A 299 -18.72 16.15 -28.06
N HIS A 300 -19.55 16.05 -29.10
CA HIS A 300 -19.77 17.13 -30.07
C HIS A 300 -20.79 18.16 -29.57
N GLU A 301 -21.65 17.81 -28.61
CA GLU A 301 -22.61 18.73 -27.98
C GLU A 301 -22.00 19.69 -26.93
N VAL A 302 -20.72 19.53 -26.57
CA VAL A 302 -20.02 20.34 -25.53
C VAL A 302 -19.15 21.45 -26.15
N ARG A 303 -19.19 21.64 -27.47
CA ARG A 303 -18.59 22.79 -28.17
C ARG A 303 -19.67 23.75 -28.66
#